data_AF-X1NZP3-F1
#
_entry.id   AF-X1NZP3-F1
#
_cell.length_a   1.000
_cell.length_b   1.000
_cell.length_c   1.000
_cell.angle_alpha   90.00
_cell.angle_beta   90.00
_cell.angle_gamma   90.00
#
_symmetry.space_group_name_H-M   'P 1'
#
loop_
_entity.id
_entity.type
_entity.pdbx_description
1 polymer ?
#
loop_
_entity_poly.entity_id
_entity_poly.type
_entity_poly.pdbx_seq_one_letter_code
_entity_poly.pdbx_strand_id
1 'polypeptide(L)' 'MRKLLTEGIDLFIEVGPGKVLKGLLRRIDGRASVLGMENPEDLERIEHYGS' A
#
# COMPACT_ATOMS: atom_id res chain seq x y z
N MET A 1 -1.93 10.84 -4.23
CA MET A 1 -0.83 10.26 -3.43
C MET A 1 -0.04 11.31 -2.66
N ARG A 2 0.63 12.31 -3.27
CA ARG A 2 1.34 13.37 -2.51
C ARG A 2 0.48 14.04 -1.42
N LYS A 3 -0.77 14.39 -1.77
CA LYS A 3 -1.74 14.96 -0.81
C LYS A 3 -2.02 14.03 0.39
N LEU A 4 -2.18 12.73 0.15
CA LEU A 4 -2.46 11.75 1.21
C LEU A 4 -1.27 11.61 2.16
N LEU A 5 -0.04 11.59 1.61
CA LEU A 5 1.19 11.61 2.41
C LEU A 5 1.30 12.87 3.27
N THR A 6 0.95 14.04 2.73
CA THR A 6 0.96 15.30 3.49
C THR A 6 -0.13 15.37 4.55
N GLU A 7 -1.20 14.59 4.39
CA GLU A 7 -2.27 14.42 5.39
C GLU A 7 -1.93 13.36 6.44
N GLY A 8 -0.72 12.78 6.40
CA GLY A 8 -0.23 11.82 7.39
C GLY A 8 -0.60 10.36 7.11
N ILE A 9 -1.18 10.05 5.95
CA ILE A 9 -1.43 8.66 5.55
C ILE A 9 -0.11 8.03 5.12
N ASP A 10 0.27 6.93 5.76
CA ASP A 10 1.53 6.21 5.56
C ASP A 10 1.34 4.74 5.15
N LEU A 11 0.16 4.17 5.43
CA LEU A 11 -0.25 2.84 4.98
C LEU A 11 -1.20 2.89 3.78
N PHE A 12 -0.83 2.19 2.71
CA PHE A 12 -1.65 2.05 1.51
C PHE A 12 -1.89 0.58 1.21
N ILE A 13 -3.12 0.24 0.80
CA ILE A 13 -3.51 -1.10 0.36
C ILE A 13 -3.97 -1.01 -1.10
N GLU A 14 -3.26 -1.68 -2.01
CA GLU A 14 -3.65 -1.83 -3.41
C GLU A 14 -4.48 -3.11 -3.54
N VAL A 15 -5.78 -2.95 -3.81
CA VAL A 15 -6.72 -4.07 -3.95
C VAL A 15 -6.90 -4.40 -5.43
N GLY A 16 -6.80 -5.70 -5.76
CA GLY A 16 -6.89 -6.21 -7.13
C GLY A 16 -5.52 -6.59 -7.70
N PRO A 17 -5.50 -7.22 -8.88
CA PRO A 17 -4.29 -7.80 -9.45
C PRO A 17 -3.28 -6.72 -9.86
N GLY A 18 -2.01 -6.93 -9.53
CA GLY A 18 -0.90 -6.09 -9.99
C GLY A 18 -0.32 -5.15 -8.93
N LYS A 19 0.54 -4.24 -9.40
CA LYS A 19 1.39 -3.39 -8.54
C LYS A 19 1.54 -1.97 -9.10
N VAL A 20 0.51 -1.49 -9.80
CA VAL A 20 0.57 -0.21 -10.53
C VAL A 20 0.62 0.95 -9.53
N LEU A 21 -0.32 1.00 -8.59
CA LEU A 21 -0.37 2.06 -7.60
C LEU A 21 0.84 2.00 -6.68
N LYS A 22 1.30 0.80 -6.31
CA LYS A 22 2.56 0.57 -5.60
C LYS A 22 3.76 1.14 -6.34
N GLY A 23 3.87 0.88 -7.64
CA GLY A 23 4.94 1.42 -8.49
C GLY A 23 4.90 2.95 -8.59
N LEU A 24 3.70 3.52 -8.78
CA LEU A 24 3.50 4.97 -8.81
C LEU A 24 3.86 5.61 -7.46
N LEU A 25 3.47 5.01 -6.34
CA LEU A 25 3.77 5.54 -5.01
C LEU A 25 5.27 5.50 -4.71
N ARG A 26 5.97 4.42 -5.06
CA ARG A 26 7.44 4.33 -4.90
C ARG A 26 8.21 5.39 -5.69
N ARG A 27 7.68 5.84 -6.83
CA ARG A 27 8.27 6.97 -7.60
C ARG A 27 8.01 8.32 -6.93
N ILE A 28 6.93 8.44 -6.15
CA ILE A 28 6.57 9.66 -5.43
C ILE A 28 7.35 9.77 -4.12
N ASP A 29 7.41 8.69 -3.35
CA ASP A 29 8.15 8.55 -2.10
C ASP A 29 8.71 7.13 -1.98
N GLY A 30 10.04 7.01 -1.96
CA GLY A 30 10.74 5.75 -1.84
C GLY A 30 10.52 5.04 -0.50
N ARG A 31 10.03 5.73 0.53
CA ARG A 31 9.76 5.18 1.87
C ARG A 31 8.32 4.69 2.06
N ALA A 32 7.41 5.03 1.15
CA ALA A 32 6.00 4.72 1.32
C ALA A 32 5.73 3.20 1.38
N SER A 33 4.89 2.79 2.33
CA SER A 33 4.49 1.38 2.54
C SER A 33 3.22 1.08 1.74
N VAL A 34 3.29 0.08 0.86
CA VAL A 34 2.12 -0.41 0.10
C VAL A 34 2.02 -1.92 0.19
N LEU A 35 0.92 -2.36 0.79
CA LEU A 35 0.47 -3.75 0.81
C LEU A 35 -0.39 -4.02 -0.43
N GLY A 36 -0.26 -5.21 -0.99
CA GLY A 36 -1.12 -5.66 -2.08
C GLY A 36 -2.12 -6.68 -1.56
N MET A 37 -3.35 -6.65 -2.05
CA MET A 37 -4.41 -7.61 -1.77
C MET A 37 -5.00 -8.07 -3.09
N GLU A 38 -4.51 -9.19 -3.62
CA GLU A 38 -4.98 -9.74 -4.89
C GLU A 38 -6.03 -10.83 -4.67
N ASN A 39 -5.89 -11.58 -3.57
CA ASN A 39 -6.76 -12.69 -3.20
C ASN A 39 -7.16 -12.60 -1.70
N PRO A 40 -8.19 -13.36 -1.26
CA PRO A 40 -8.60 -13.36 0.15
C PRO A 40 -7.49 -13.78 1.12
N GLU A 41 -6.56 -14.65 0.70
CA GLU A 41 -5.45 -15.13 1.53
C GLU A 41 -4.44 -14.01 1.86
N ASP A 42 -4.35 -12.96 1.03
CA ASP A 42 -3.52 -11.79 1.33
C ASP A 42 -4.06 -10.98 2.52
N LEU A 43 -5.33 -11.16 2.92
CA LEU A 43 -5.93 -10.46 4.06
C LEU A 43 -5.22 -10.80 5.37
N GLU A 44 -4.81 -12.06 5.58
CA GLU A 44 -4.09 -12.49 6.78
C GLU A 44 -2.80 -11.67 6.98
N ARG A 45 -2.09 -11.36 5.89
CA ARG A 45 -0.87 -10.53 5.95
C ARG A 45 -1.15 -9.08 6.34
N ILE A 46 -2.31 -8.56 5.98
CA ILE A 46 -2.74 -7.20 6.29
C ILE A 46 -3.20 -7.11 7.75
N GLU A 47 -3.94 -8.10 8.24
CA GLU A 47 -4.41 -8.14 9.64
C GLU A 47 -3.26 -8.14 10.66
N HIS A 48 -2.11 -8.71 10.29
CA HIS A 48 -0.91 -8.73 11.12
C HIS A 48 0.06 -7.55 10.88
N TYR A 49 -0.33 -6.55 10.08
CA TYR A 49 0.55 -5.42 9.81
C TYR A 49 0.82 -4.59 11.08
N GLY A 50 2.07 -4.56 11.52
CA GLY A 50 2.51 -3.80 12.70
C GLY A 50 2.40 -4.53 14.04
N SER A 51 2.05 -5.82 14.03
CA SER A 51 2.14 -6.73 15.21
C SER A 51 3.59 -7.10 15.55
#